data_AF-A0AAE4NSP2-F1
#
_entry.id   AF-A0AAE4NSP2-F1
#
_cell.length_a   1.000
_cell.length_b   1.000
_cell.length_c   1.000
_cell.angle_alpha   90.00
_cell.angle_beta   90.00
_cell.angle_gamma   90.00
#
_symmetry.space_group_name_H-M   'P 1'
#
loop_
_entity.id
_entity.type
_entity.pdbx_description
1 polymer ?
#
loop_
_entity_poly.entity_id
_entity_poly.type
_entity_poly.pdbx_seq_one_letter_code
_entity_poly.pdbx_strand_id
1 'polypeptide(L)'
;MAGVEVENSAQKPENWTKWTLPGFRYFVVETTTYEMNKTYSDMWNYLTQNDLKIVGAVQEHQSISAENPEELELWFPIERI
;
A
#
# COMPACT_ATOMS: atom_id res chain seq x y z
N MET A 1 -8.66 5.08 1.75
CA MET A 1 -8.72 6.36 1.00
C MET A 1 -7.84 6.20 -0.22
N ALA A 2 -8.24 6.70 -1.38
CA ALA A 2 -7.35 6.78 -2.55
C ALA A 2 -6.71 8.17 -2.60
N GLY A 3 -5.47 8.25 -3.06
CA GLY A 3 -4.72 9.50 -3.13
C GLY A 3 -3.49 9.40 -4.02
N VAL A 4 -2.76 10.50 -4.10
CA VAL A 4 -1.49 10.60 -4.81
C VAL A 4 -0.48 11.28 -3.90
N GLU A 5 0.77 10.84 -3.95
CA GLU A 5 1.85 11.51 -3.24
C GLU A 5 2.05 12.91 -3.82
N VAL A 6 2.24 13.89 -2.93
CA VAL A 6 2.43 15.29 -3.31
C VAL A 6 3.47 15.95 -2.44
N GLU A 7 4.10 16.98 -2.98
CA GLU A 7 4.97 17.87 -2.22
C GLU A 7 4.27 18.48 -0.99
N ASN A 8 5.06 18.74 0.04
CA ASN A 8 4.56 19.34 1.29
C ASN A 8 3.92 20.72 1.07
N SER A 9 4.33 21.45 0.03
CA SER A 9 3.77 22.76 -0.34
C SER A 9 2.46 22.68 -1.14
N ALA A 10 2.10 21.52 -1.68
CA ALA A 10 0.93 21.37 -2.54
C ALA A 10 -0.38 21.68 -1.79
N GLN A 11 -1.29 22.38 -2.47
CA GLN A 11 -2.63 22.66 -1.97
C GLN A 11 -3.60 21.55 -2.41
N LYS A 12 -4.47 21.12 -1.51
CA LYS A 12 -5.49 20.11 -1.84
C LYS A 12 -6.55 20.73 -2.75
N PRO A 13 -7.06 19.99 -3.75
CA PRO A 13 -8.26 20.41 -4.48
C PRO A 13 -9.47 20.58 -3.56
N GLU A 14 -10.50 21.24 -4.07
CA GLU A 14 -11.78 21.33 -3.37
C GLU A 14 -12.32 19.93 -3.06
N ASN A 15 -12.85 19.73 -1.86
CA ASN A 15 -13.36 18.44 -1.35
C ASN A 15 -12.32 17.32 -1.18
N TRP A 16 -11.03 17.58 -1.37
CA TRP A 16 -9.96 16.62 -1.03
C TRP A 16 -9.48 16.79 0.39
N THR A 17 -8.84 15.77 0.95
CA THR A 17 -8.08 15.87 2.21
C THR A 17 -6.59 15.74 1.88
N LYS A 18 -5.74 16.57 2.49
CA LYS A 18 -4.29 16.37 2.50
C LYS A 18 -3.93 15.73 3.82
N TRP A 19 -3.25 14.59 3.79
CA TRP A 19 -2.80 13.89 4.99
C TRP A 19 -1.35 13.45 4.83
N THR A 20 -0.69 13.23 5.96
CA THR A 20 0.65 12.66 6.02
C THR A 20 0.52 11.18 6.35
N LEU A 21 1.08 10.31 5.50
CA LEU A 21 1.19 8.89 5.81
C LEU A 21 2.27 8.73 6.90
N PRO A 22 2.00 8.04 8.03
CA PRO A 22 3.03 7.76 9.01
C PRO A 22 4.13 6.89 8.43
N GLY A 23 5.34 6.99 9.00
CA GLY A 23 6.41 6.05 8.69
C GLY A 23 6.08 4.66 9.23
N PHE A 24 6.26 3.64 8.39
CA PHE A 24 6.26 2.24 8.80
C PHE A 24 7.39 1.49 8.10
N ARG A 25 7.78 0.36 8.69
CA ARG A 25 8.49 -0.71 7.99
C ARG A 25 7.45 -1.63 7.34
N TYR A 26 7.66 -1.96 6.08
CA TYR A 26 6.72 -2.74 5.28
C TYR A 26 7.33 -4.06 4.80
N PHE A 27 6.49 -5.08 4.62
CA PHE A 27 6.70 -6.05 3.54
C PHE A 27 6.06 -5.50 2.27
N VAL A 28 6.81 -5.53 1.17
CA VAL A 28 6.33 -5.10 -0.14
C VAL A 28 6.26 -6.33 -1.02
N VAL A 29 5.11 -6.55 -1.65
CA VAL A 29 4.90 -7.67 -2.57
C VAL A 29 4.42 -7.13 -3.90
N GLU A 30 5.20 -7.37 -4.95
CA GLU A 30 4.80 -7.13 -6.33
C GLU A 30 3.74 -8.15 -6.74
N THR A 31 2.69 -7.68 -7.39
CA THR A 31 1.58 -8.48 -7.86
C THR A 31 0.90 -7.78 -9.03
N THR A 32 -0.24 -8.33 -9.45
CA THR A 32 -1.11 -7.71 -10.44
C THR A 32 -2.47 -7.42 -9.85
N THR A 33 -3.21 -6.49 -10.46
CA THR A 33 -4.58 -6.18 -10.05
C THR A 33 -5.50 -7.41 -10.02
N TYR A 34 -5.30 -8.40 -10.90
CA TYR A 34 -6.10 -9.63 -10.94
C TYR A 34 -5.66 -10.69 -9.93
N GLU A 35 -4.41 -10.67 -9.45
CA GLU A 35 -3.92 -11.59 -8.41
C GLU A 35 -4.00 -11.01 -6.99
N MET A 36 -4.35 -9.73 -6.84
CA MET A 36 -4.38 -8.99 -5.58
C MET A 36 -5.02 -9.78 -4.42
N ASN A 37 -6.20 -10.37 -4.62
CA ASN A 37 -6.90 -11.14 -3.57
C ASN A 37 -6.13 -12.38 -3.12
N LYS A 38 -5.45 -13.05 -4.06
CA LYS A 38 -4.60 -14.20 -3.75
C LYS A 38 -3.40 -13.74 -2.93
N THR A 39 -2.75 -12.64 -3.34
CA THR A 39 -1.61 -12.06 -2.64
C THR A 39 -1.96 -11.63 -1.21
N TYR A 40 -3.13 -11.00 -1.00
CA TYR A 40 -3.64 -10.72 0.35
C TYR A 40 -3.79 -11.98 1.20
N SER A 41 -4.37 -13.04 0.62
CA SER A 41 -4.60 -14.31 1.33
C SER A 41 -3.29 -15.00 1.71
N ASP A 42 -2.34 -15.05 0.77
CA ASP A 42 -1.02 -15.64 0.97
C ASP A 42 -0.22 -14.86 2.04
N MET A 43 -0.26 -13.53 1.99
CA MET A 43 0.39 -12.69 2.99
C MET A 43 -0.25 -12.82 4.38
N TRP A 44 -1.57 -12.93 4.46
CA TRP A 44 -2.25 -13.17 5.75
C TRP A 44 -1.82 -14.50 6.38
N ASN A 45 -1.72 -15.55 5.57
CA ASN A 45 -1.21 -16.85 6.02
C ASN A 45 0.25 -16.76 6.49
N TYR A 46 1.11 -16.11 5.69
CA TYR A 46 2.52 -15.93 6.03
C TYR A 46 2.69 -15.16 7.36
N LEU A 47 2.00 -14.03 7.52
CA LEU A 47 2.07 -13.24 8.75
C LEU A 47 1.63 -14.05 9.98
N THR A 48 0.52 -14.79 9.86
CA THR A 48 -0.01 -15.64 10.93
C THR A 48 0.97 -16.75 11.33
N GLN A 49 1.56 -17.43 10.34
CA GLN A 49 2.52 -18.52 10.56
C GLN A 49 3.82 -18.06 11.23
N ASN A 50 4.17 -16.78 11.08
CA ASN A 50 5.40 -16.19 11.60
C ASN A 50 5.17 -15.30 12.84
N ASP A 51 3.97 -15.30 13.42
CA ASP A 51 3.58 -14.43 14.55
C ASP A 51 3.84 -12.92 14.30
N LEU A 52 3.63 -12.50 13.05
CA LEU A 52 3.76 -11.11 12.63
C LEU A 52 2.37 -10.47 12.53
N LYS A 53 2.30 -9.18 12.85
CA LYS A 53 1.04 -8.42 12.86
C LYS A 53 1.12 -7.23 11.92
N ILE A 54 -0.01 -6.92 11.29
CA ILE A 54 -0.19 -5.66 10.57
C ILE A 54 -0.47 -4.56 11.60
N VAL A 55 0.30 -3.47 11.55
CA VAL A 55 0.23 -2.36 12.54
C VAL A 55 -0.36 -1.07 11.96
N GLY A 56 -0.88 -1.12 10.73
CA GLY A 56 -1.45 0.01 10.02
C GLY A 56 -2.32 -0.43 8.84
N ALA A 57 -2.71 0.52 7.99
CA ALA A 57 -3.42 0.20 6.76
C ALA A 57 -2.45 -0.35 5.70
N VAL A 58 -2.81 -1.45 5.05
CA VAL A 58 -2.11 -1.93 3.84
C VAL A 58 -2.26 -0.88 2.74
N GLN A 59 -1.18 -0.58 2.03
CA GLN A 59 -1.22 0.34 0.89
C GLN A 59 -1.20 -0.44 -0.42
N GLU A 60 -2.10 -0.09 -1.32
CA GLU A 60 -2.09 -0.48 -2.72
C GLU A 60 -1.36 0.61 -3.50
N HIS A 61 -0.10 0.34 -3.86
CA HIS A 61 0.73 1.27 -4.61
C HIS A 61 0.70 0.90 -6.09
N GLN A 62 0.04 1.75 -6.88
CA GLN A 62 -0.08 1.57 -8.33
C GLN A 62 1.00 2.41 -9.00
N SER A 63 2.02 1.73 -9.54
CA SER A 63 2.92 2.34 -10.52
C SER A 63 2.14 2.42 -11.83
N ILE A 64 1.47 3.53 -12.09
CA ILE A 64 0.68 3.71 -13.32
C ILE A 64 1.65 3.84 -14.50
N SER A 65 2.15 2.70 -14.98
CA SER A 65 2.84 2.57 -16.25
C SER A 65 1.81 2.35 -17.35
N ALA A 66 1.93 3.08 -18.46
CA ALA A 66 1.12 2.81 -19.64
C ALA A 66 1.44 1.44 -20.26
N GLU A 67 2.62 0.88 -19.96
CA GLU A 67 3.08 -0.39 -20.50
C GLU A 67 2.55 -1.57 -19.68
N ASN A 68 2.39 -1.39 -18.36
CA ASN A 68 1.96 -2.45 -17.42
C ASN A 68 0.85 -1.92 -16.50
N PRO A 69 -0.38 -1.68 -17.01
CA PRO A 69 -1.47 -1.10 -16.23
C PRO A 69 -1.97 -2.00 -15.08
N GLU A 70 -1.62 -3.28 -15.10
CA GLU A 70 -1.95 -4.24 -14.07
C GLU A 70 -0.95 -4.30 -12.91
N GLU A 71 0.24 -3.71 -13.03
CA GLU A 71 1.26 -3.75 -11.98
C GLU A 71 0.75 -3.10 -10.69
N LEU A 72 0.92 -3.82 -9.59
CA LEU A 72 0.49 -3.41 -8.27
C LEU A 72 1.51 -3.87 -7.24
N GLU A 73 1.81 -3.01 -6.28
CA GLU A 73 2.51 -3.40 -5.08
C GLU A 73 1.56 -3.35 -3.88
N LEU A 74 1.59 -4.38 -3.05
CA LEU A 74 0.91 -4.40 -1.76
C LEU A 74 1.91 -4.20 -0.63
N TRP A 75 1.74 -3.13 0.14
CA TRP A 75 2.65 -2.73 1.21
C TRP A 75 2.01 -3.01 2.56
N PHE A 76 2.47 -4.06 3.25
CA PHE A 76 1.95 -4.52 4.53
C PHE A 76 2.77 -3.93 5.69
N PRO A 77 2.24 -2.96 6.47
CA PRO A 77 3.00 -2.34 7.55
C PRO A 77 3.15 -3.28 8.75
N ILE A 78 4.38 -3.57 9.16
CA ILE A 78 4.69 -4.50 10.25
C ILE A 78 5.25 -3.82 11.51
N GLU A 79 5.73 -2.58 11.38
CA GLU A 79 6.28 -1.82 12.51
C GLU A 79 6.16 -0.32 12.23
N ARG A 80 5.85 0.48 13.24
CA ARG A 80 5.81 1.95 13.15
C ARG A 80 7.18 2.54 13.46
N ILE A 81 7.64 3.51 12.68
CA ILE A 81 8.91 4.24 12.87
C ILE A 81 8.69 5.69 13.28
#